data_AF-A0A8C0SLS2-F1
#
_entry.id   AF-A0A8C0SLS2-F1
#
_cell.length_a   1.000
_cell.length_b   1.000
_cell.length_c   1.000
_cell.angle_alpha   90.00
_cell.angle_beta   90.00
_cell.angle_gamma   90.00
#
_symmetry.space_group_name_H-M   'P 1'
#
loop_
_entity.id
_entity.type
_entity.pdbx_description
1 polymer ?
#
loop_
_entity_poly.entity_id
_entity_poly.type
_entity_poly.pdbx_seq_one_letter_code
_entity_poly.pdbx_strand_id
1 'polypeptide(L)'
;MDMLRLTLQTTSDGVMLDKDLFKKCVQSNIVLLTQAFRRKFVIPDFMSFTSHIDELFESAKKQSGGKVADYIPQLAKFSPDLWGVSVCTVDGQRHSIGDTKVPFCLQSCVKPLKYAIAVNDLGTEYVHRYVGKEPSGLRFNKLFLNEDDKPHNPMVNAGAIVVTSLIKQGVNNAEKFDYVMQFLNKMAGNEYVGFSNATFQSERESGDRNFAIGYYLKEKKCFPEGTDMVGILDFYFQPPQFWMLLRKTKMEHNYCFSFMSKFGFAMLCSIEVTCESASVMAATLANGGFCPITGERVLSPEAVRNTLSLMHSCGMYDFSGQFAFHVGLPAKSGVAGGILLVVPNVMGMMCWSPPLDKMGNSVKGIHFCHDLVSLCNFHNYDNLRHFAKKLDPRREGGDQRVKSVINLLFAAYTGDVSALRRFALSAMDMEQRDYDSRTALHVAAAEGKPPPRPLALLFCFFLFSRWNLSFILSAGVCLCCFGYRSRRSRQIPAGSVQGEPVPQGQVRTPPADAGPQLGAPLSRAEPPCGDPLQPPWRPEAAGRAPRPHPVPPEAPLRGTAGLRVGPPARGKPGSVLGKNQAPGPGGALTSRDRP
;
A
#
# COMPACT_ATOMS: atom_id res chain seq x y z
N MET A 1 14.81 8.37 27.19
CA MET A 1 16.14 7.71 27.28
C MET A 1 17.06 8.37 28.30
N ASP A 2 16.78 9.60 28.68
CA ASP A 2 17.74 10.46 29.40
C ASP A 2 17.89 10.06 30.87
N MET A 3 16.82 9.54 31.49
CA MET A 3 16.91 8.83 32.77
C MET A 3 17.88 7.65 32.74
N LEU A 4 17.92 6.88 31.63
CA LEU A 4 18.86 5.76 31.48
C LEU A 4 20.30 6.28 31.42
N ARG A 5 20.56 7.33 30.61
CA ARG A 5 21.88 7.99 30.50
C ARG A 5 22.37 8.46 31.87
N LEU A 6 21.51 9.15 32.61
CA LEU A 6 21.81 9.69 33.94
C LEU A 6 22.05 8.59 34.98
N THR A 7 21.27 7.49 34.95
CA THR A 7 21.44 6.37 35.88
C THR A 7 22.70 5.54 35.58
N LEU A 8 23.02 5.30 34.29
CA LEU A 8 24.25 4.58 33.92
C LEU A 8 25.51 5.38 34.29
N GLN A 9 25.48 6.72 34.24
CA GLN A 9 26.56 7.58 34.75
C GLN A 9 26.76 7.50 36.28
N THR A 10 25.76 7.05 37.03
CA THR A 10 25.85 6.89 38.50
C THR A 10 26.18 5.47 38.96
N THR A 11 26.37 4.52 38.04
CA THR A 11 26.63 3.10 38.35
C THR A 11 28.10 2.78 38.11
N SER A 12 28.76 2.07 39.04
CA SER A 12 30.19 1.71 38.96
C SER A 12 30.60 1.06 37.64
N ASP A 13 29.73 0.19 37.13
CA ASP A 13 29.99 -0.68 35.98
C ASP A 13 29.44 -0.10 34.67
N GLY A 14 28.72 1.03 34.72
CA GLY A 14 28.13 1.72 33.56
C GLY A 14 27.08 0.93 32.74
N VAL A 15 26.71 -0.29 33.13
CA VAL A 15 25.89 -1.21 32.32
C VAL A 15 24.71 -1.82 33.09
N MET A 16 24.90 -2.26 34.33
CA MET A 16 23.87 -2.98 35.09
C MET A 16 22.82 -2.02 35.68
N LEU A 17 21.55 -2.46 35.71
CA LEU A 17 20.47 -1.77 36.42
C LEU A 17 19.74 -2.76 37.32
N ASP A 18 19.51 -2.38 38.58
CA ASP A 18 18.57 -3.12 39.44
C ASP A 18 17.11 -2.87 39.03
N LYS A 19 16.19 -3.59 39.68
CA LYS A 19 14.76 -3.57 39.40
C LYS A 19 14.11 -2.19 39.60
N ASP A 20 14.52 -1.43 40.61
CA ASP A 20 13.92 -0.14 40.96
C ASP A 20 14.56 1.02 40.18
N LEU A 21 15.86 0.94 39.87
CA LEU A 21 16.50 1.80 38.86
C LEU A 21 15.88 1.59 37.47
N PHE A 22 15.68 0.34 37.05
CA PHE A 22 14.98 0.03 35.79
C PHE A 22 13.56 0.60 35.78
N LYS A 23 12.78 0.34 36.84
CA LYS A 23 11.43 0.88 37.03
C LYS A 23 11.41 2.42 36.92
N LYS A 24 12.35 3.11 37.59
CA LYS A 24 12.53 4.57 37.53
C LYS A 24 12.87 5.07 36.12
N CYS A 25 13.66 4.30 35.35
CA CYS A 25 14.00 4.63 33.97
C CYS A 25 12.82 4.46 32.98
N VAL A 26 11.93 3.50 33.20
CA VAL A 26 10.81 3.19 32.28
C VAL A 26 9.47 3.82 32.65
N GLN A 27 9.29 4.32 33.87
CA GLN A 27 7.99 4.76 34.40
C GLN A 27 7.23 5.75 33.50
N SER A 28 7.94 6.70 32.87
CA SER A 28 7.36 7.69 31.95
C SER A 28 6.89 7.13 30.60
N ASN A 29 7.40 5.97 30.19
CA ASN A 29 7.21 5.40 28.85
C ASN A 29 6.69 3.96 28.88
N ILE A 30 6.29 3.46 30.06
CA ILE A 30 5.94 2.07 30.30
C ILE A 30 4.76 1.57 29.45
N VAL A 31 3.84 2.45 29.05
CA VAL A 31 2.71 2.09 28.17
C VAL A 31 3.21 1.63 26.79
N LEU A 32 4.03 2.46 26.14
CA LEU A 32 4.62 2.15 24.83
C LEU A 32 5.58 0.95 24.89
N LEU A 33 6.40 0.88 25.94
CA LEU A 33 7.30 -0.26 26.17
C LEU A 33 6.51 -1.56 26.41
N THR A 34 5.35 -1.49 27.07
CA THR A 34 4.45 -2.64 27.25
C THR A 34 3.85 -3.07 25.91
N GLN A 35 3.51 -2.14 25.01
CA GLN A 35 3.06 -2.50 23.65
C GLN A 35 4.19 -3.19 22.85
N ALA A 36 5.40 -2.62 22.88
CA ALA A 36 6.58 -3.17 22.22
C ALA A 36 6.91 -4.60 22.68
N PHE A 37 7.20 -4.78 23.98
CA PHE A 37 7.64 -6.09 24.51
C PHE A 37 6.51 -7.13 24.60
N ARG A 38 5.23 -6.73 24.52
CA ARG A 38 4.09 -7.67 24.35
C ARG A 38 3.69 -7.88 22.90
N ARG A 39 4.50 -7.43 21.93
CA ARG A 39 4.26 -7.56 20.48
C ARG A 39 2.87 -7.08 20.05
N LYS A 40 2.39 -6.00 20.67
CA LYS A 40 1.09 -5.36 20.36
C LYS A 40 1.16 -4.27 19.29
N PHE A 41 2.35 -4.00 18.76
CA PHE A 41 2.50 -3.17 17.57
C PHE A 41 1.87 -3.84 16.34
N VAL A 42 1.48 -3.01 15.37
CA VAL A 42 0.79 -3.38 14.14
C VAL A 42 1.55 -4.39 13.27
N ILE A 43 2.87 -4.50 13.42
CA ILE A 43 3.69 -5.60 12.88
C ILE A 43 4.40 -6.30 14.06
N PRO A 44 3.86 -7.41 14.59
CA PRO A 44 4.41 -8.11 15.76
C PRO A 44 5.83 -8.67 15.55
N ASP A 45 6.10 -9.25 14.37
CA ASP A 45 7.41 -9.76 13.97
C ASP A 45 8.06 -8.83 12.95
N PHE A 46 8.55 -7.70 13.45
CA PHE A 46 9.14 -6.67 12.60
C PHE A 46 10.43 -7.14 11.92
N MET A 47 11.22 -7.99 12.58
CA MET A 47 12.53 -8.44 12.05
C MET A 47 12.37 -9.44 10.89
N SER A 48 11.37 -10.33 10.95
CA SER A 48 11.01 -11.13 9.79
C SER A 48 10.47 -10.25 8.66
N PHE A 49 9.62 -9.27 8.98
CA PHE A 49 9.08 -8.35 7.97
C PHE A 49 10.17 -7.52 7.27
N THR A 50 11.16 -6.98 7.98
CA THR A 50 12.25 -6.20 7.38
C THR A 50 13.13 -7.02 6.46
N SER A 51 13.39 -8.30 6.77
CA SER A 51 14.11 -9.21 5.85
C SER A 51 13.42 -9.30 4.47
N HIS A 52 12.08 -9.38 4.46
CA HIS A 52 11.32 -9.35 3.20
C HIS A 52 11.40 -7.98 2.50
N ILE A 53 11.44 -6.87 3.24
CA ILE A 53 11.66 -5.53 2.66
C ILE A 53 13.04 -5.43 1.98
N ASP A 54 14.06 -6.06 2.55
CA ASP A 54 15.41 -6.08 1.99
C ASP A 54 15.51 -6.96 0.72
N GLU A 55 14.80 -8.10 0.70
CA GLU A 55 14.61 -8.93 -0.51
C GLU A 55 13.89 -8.16 -1.62
N LEU A 56 12.82 -7.44 -1.29
CA LEU A 56 12.09 -6.57 -2.23
C LEU A 56 12.95 -5.40 -2.73
N PHE A 57 13.80 -4.84 -1.87
CA PHE A 57 14.75 -3.79 -2.23
C PHE A 57 15.77 -4.30 -3.26
N GLU A 58 16.41 -5.44 -3.02
CA GLU A 58 17.37 -6.07 -3.94
C GLU A 58 16.69 -6.69 -5.19
N SER A 59 15.38 -6.96 -5.16
CA SER A 59 14.58 -7.24 -6.36
C SER A 59 14.52 -5.99 -7.26
N ALA A 60 13.95 -4.90 -6.74
CA ALA A 60 13.75 -3.66 -7.47
C ALA A 60 15.05 -2.97 -7.93
N LYS A 61 16.13 -3.10 -7.15
CA LYS A 61 17.47 -2.55 -7.44
C LYS A 61 18.03 -2.99 -8.78
N LYS A 62 17.67 -4.20 -9.24
CA LYS A 62 18.12 -4.79 -10.52
C LYS A 62 17.54 -4.06 -11.75
N GLN A 63 16.53 -3.20 -11.56
CA GLN A 63 15.95 -2.40 -12.63
C GLN A 63 16.85 -1.19 -12.95
N SER A 64 17.67 -1.33 -13.98
CA SER A 64 18.56 -0.28 -14.52
C SER A 64 17.91 0.62 -15.58
N GLY A 65 16.60 0.42 -15.85
CA GLY A 65 15.85 1.21 -16.83
C GLY A 65 15.39 2.58 -16.31
N GLY A 66 15.01 3.44 -17.25
CA GLY A 66 14.49 4.79 -16.99
C GLY A 66 15.42 5.89 -17.46
N LYS A 67 15.08 7.14 -17.15
CA LYS A 67 15.92 8.33 -17.39
C LYS A 67 15.81 9.28 -16.21
N VAL A 68 16.94 9.81 -15.72
CA VAL A 68 16.93 10.88 -14.71
C VAL A 68 16.30 12.14 -15.32
N ALA A 69 15.53 12.89 -14.52
CA ALA A 69 14.91 14.14 -14.95
C ALA A 69 15.99 15.21 -15.23
N ASP A 70 16.12 15.63 -16.49
CA ASP A 70 17.19 16.52 -16.97
C ASP A 70 16.71 17.89 -17.46
N TYR A 71 15.44 18.23 -17.25
CA TYR A 71 14.87 19.54 -17.61
C TYR A 71 15.40 20.70 -16.74
N ILE A 72 15.97 20.41 -15.57
CA ILE A 72 16.74 21.35 -14.74
C ILE A 72 18.06 20.71 -14.25
N PRO A 73 19.16 21.50 -14.17
CA PRO A 73 20.50 20.97 -13.88
C PRO A 73 20.68 20.47 -12.44
N GLN A 74 19.74 20.73 -11.52
CA GLN A 74 19.76 20.24 -10.14
C GLN A 74 19.29 18.78 -10.05
N LEU A 75 18.28 18.39 -10.83
CA LEU A 75 17.81 17.01 -10.88
C LEU A 75 18.78 16.13 -11.70
N ALA A 76 19.37 16.69 -12.77
CA ALA A 76 20.38 16.01 -13.58
C ALA A 76 21.68 15.62 -12.83
N LYS A 77 21.91 16.14 -11.62
CA LYS A 77 23.09 15.83 -10.79
C LYS A 77 22.95 14.52 -10.00
N PHE A 78 21.74 14.00 -9.81
CA PHE A 78 21.58 12.76 -9.06
C PHE A 78 21.97 11.54 -9.91
N SER A 79 22.82 10.66 -9.35
CA SER A 79 23.21 9.43 -10.04
C SER A 79 21.99 8.51 -10.27
N PRO A 80 21.87 7.85 -11.44
CA PRO A 80 20.81 6.88 -11.71
C PRO A 80 20.87 5.64 -10.81
N ASP A 81 22.03 5.34 -10.22
CA ASP A 81 22.22 4.15 -9.40
C ASP A 81 21.50 4.26 -8.05
N LEU A 82 21.36 5.49 -7.54
CA LEU A 82 20.80 5.81 -6.22
C LEU A 82 19.44 5.14 -6.01
N TRP A 83 19.29 4.42 -4.90
CA TRP A 83 18.10 3.67 -4.54
C TRP A 83 17.97 3.60 -3.02
N GLY A 84 16.94 4.23 -2.46
CA GLY A 84 16.63 4.18 -1.03
C GLY A 84 15.18 3.81 -0.76
N VAL A 85 14.94 2.95 0.23
CA VAL A 85 13.62 2.62 0.75
C VAL A 85 13.63 2.77 2.27
N SER A 86 12.69 3.56 2.81
CA SER A 86 12.48 3.69 4.26
C SER A 86 11.02 3.49 4.63
N VAL A 87 10.80 2.91 5.81
CA VAL A 87 9.51 2.43 6.33
C VAL A 87 9.31 2.96 7.74
N CYS A 88 8.11 3.44 8.04
CA CYS A 88 7.67 3.80 9.38
C CYS A 88 6.26 3.26 9.63
N THR A 89 6.06 2.44 10.66
CA THR A 89 4.72 1.95 11.05
C THR A 89 3.94 2.99 11.85
N VAL A 90 2.63 2.81 11.99
CA VAL A 90 1.79 3.69 12.81
C VAL A 90 2.15 3.68 14.30
N ASP A 91 2.85 2.65 14.77
CA ASP A 91 3.43 2.54 16.12
C ASP A 91 4.90 3.03 16.22
N GLY A 92 5.45 3.60 15.15
CA GLY A 92 6.82 4.15 15.14
C GLY A 92 7.94 3.11 15.01
N GLN A 93 7.64 1.85 14.63
CA GLN A 93 8.67 0.89 14.20
C GLN A 93 9.25 1.34 12.87
N ARG A 94 10.57 1.27 12.66
CA ARG A 94 11.25 1.85 11.50
C ARG A 94 12.35 0.97 10.94
N HIS A 95 12.49 1.00 9.61
CA HIS A 95 13.54 0.32 8.86
C HIS A 95 13.94 1.14 7.63
N SER A 96 15.20 1.04 7.21
CA SER A 96 15.80 1.83 6.13
C SER A 96 16.89 1.02 5.43
N ILE A 97 16.81 0.91 4.11
CA ILE A 97 17.83 0.23 3.28
C ILE A 97 18.15 1.06 2.02
N GLY A 98 19.44 1.11 1.66
CA GLY A 98 19.97 1.91 0.55
C GLY A 98 20.19 3.38 0.91
N ASP A 99 20.12 4.26 -0.10
CA ASP A 99 20.50 5.69 -0.05
C ASP A 99 19.51 6.59 0.72
N THR A 100 18.92 6.06 1.79
CA THR A 100 17.79 6.63 2.52
C THR A 100 18.03 8.00 3.15
N LYS A 101 19.28 8.34 3.43
CA LYS A 101 19.72 9.57 4.12
C LYS A 101 20.16 10.68 3.17
N VAL A 102 20.18 10.44 1.86
CA VAL A 102 20.46 11.48 0.86
C VAL A 102 19.25 12.43 0.77
N PRO A 103 19.43 13.75 0.89
CA PRO A 103 18.34 14.70 0.74
C PRO A 103 17.97 14.88 -0.74
N PHE A 104 16.67 14.93 -1.03
CA PHE A 104 16.14 15.20 -2.37
C PHE A 104 14.87 16.06 -2.29
N CYS A 105 14.55 16.78 -3.37
CA CYS A 105 13.36 17.64 -3.43
C CYS A 105 12.06 16.80 -3.53
N LEU A 106 11.07 17.08 -2.67
CA LEU A 106 9.76 16.43 -2.67
C LEU A 106 9.04 16.51 -4.03
N GLN A 107 9.20 17.62 -4.75
CA GLN A 107 8.53 17.86 -6.03
C GLN A 107 7.01 17.62 -5.91
N SER A 108 6.38 16.88 -6.84
CA SER A 108 4.95 16.56 -6.77
C SER A 108 4.52 15.76 -5.53
N CYS A 109 5.42 15.20 -4.71
CA CYS A 109 5.06 14.56 -3.44
C CYS A 109 4.54 15.55 -2.40
N VAL A 110 4.82 16.86 -2.52
CA VAL A 110 4.28 17.89 -1.61
C VAL A 110 2.77 18.14 -1.83
N LYS A 111 2.23 17.80 -3.02
CA LYS A 111 0.85 18.08 -3.42
C LYS A 111 -0.21 17.52 -2.45
N PRO A 112 -0.18 16.23 -2.04
CA PRO A 112 -1.09 15.71 -1.02
C PRO A 112 -0.92 16.40 0.33
N LEU A 113 0.31 16.68 0.75
CA LEU A 113 0.61 17.27 2.07
C LEU A 113 0.00 18.67 2.19
N LYS A 114 0.19 19.53 1.19
CA LYS A 114 -0.38 20.89 1.21
C LYS A 114 -1.91 20.93 1.03
N TYR A 115 -2.49 19.94 0.36
CA TYR A 115 -3.95 19.76 0.33
C TYR A 115 -4.49 19.31 1.69
N ALA A 116 -3.79 18.41 2.39
CA ALA A 116 -4.15 18.01 3.75
C ALA A 116 -4.12 19.21 4.72
N ILE A 117 -3.12 20.09 4.63
CA ILE A 117 -3.07 21.35 5.39
C ILE A 117 -4.28 22.23 5.06
N ALA A 118 -4.56 22.49 3.78
CA ALA A 118 -5.69 23.32 3.38
C ALA A 118 -7.06 22.78 3.88
N VAL A 119 -7.28 21.46 3.85
CA VAL A 119 -8.51 20.85 4.39
C VAL A 119 -8.52 20.79 5.92
N ASN A 120 -7.36 20.68 6.57
CA ASN A 120 -7.25 20.77 8.03
C ASN A 120 -7.72 22.13 8.56
N ASP A 121 -7.33 23.21 7.87
CA ASP A 121 -7.56 24.58 8.34
C ASP A 121 -8.92 25.14 7.90
N LEU A 122 -9.43 24.72 6.74
CA LEU A 122 -10.60 25.33 6.07
C LEU A 122 -11.79 24.35 5.86
N GLY A 123 -11.59 23.05 6.10
CA GLY A 123 -12.58 21.99 5.87
C GLY A 123 -12.80 21.63 4.39
N THR A 124 -13.35 20.45 4.14
CA THR A 124 -13.59 19.91 2.78
C THR A 124 -14.41 20.88 1.91
N GLU A 125 -15.47 21.45 2.47
CA GLU A 125 -16.48 22.21 1.74
C GLU A 125 -16.09 23.65 1.41
N TYR A 126 -14.98 24.17 1.97
CA TYR A 126 -14.37 25.41 1.47
C TYR A 126 -13.37 25.10 0.35
N VAL A 127 -12.46 24.14 0.57
CA VAL A 127 -11.41 23.78 -0.39
C VAL A 127 -12.00 23.36 -1.75
N HIS A 128 -13.05 22.53 -1.72
CA HIS A 128 -13.67 22.02 -2.95
C HIS A 128 -14.65 22.97 -3.66
N ARG A 129 -14.75 24.23 -3.21
CA ARG A 129 -15.32 25.30 -4.05
C ARG A 129 -14.39 25.64 -5.21
N TYR A 130 -13.08 25.50 -5.01
CA TYR A 130 -12.03 25.92 -5.95
C TYR A 130 -11.36 24.75 -6.70
N VAL A 131 -11.37 23.53 -6.16
CA VAL A 131 -10.75 22.35 -6.79
C VAL A 131 -11.70 21.15 -6.76
N GLY A 132 -11.72 20.35 -7.84
CA GLY A 132 -12.54 19.15 -7.96
C GLY A 132 -12.07 17.98 -7.07
N LYS A 133 -12.79 16.86 -7.17
CA LYS A 133 -12.61 15.64 -6.36
C LYS A 133 -12.21 14.41 -7.20
N GLU A 134 -11.95 14.56 -8.51
CA GLU A 134 -11.98 13.44 -9.47
C GLU A 134 -10.75 13.37 -10.39
N PRO A 135 -10.41 12.18 -10.94
CA PRO A 135 -9.39 12.05 -11.97
C PRO A 135 -9.82 12.75 -13.28
N SER A 136 -8.85 13.26 -14.05
CA SER A 136 -9.14 13.99 -15.29
C SER A 136 -9.67 13.12 -16.44
N GLY A 137 -9.43 11.80 -16.41
CA GLY A 137 -9.68 10.87 -17.53
C GLY A 137 -8.78 11.08 -18.75
N LEU A 138 -8.38 12.32 -19.01
CA LEU A 138 -7.42 12.76 -20.01
C LEU A 138 -5.98 12.60 -19.51
N ARG A 139 -5.06 12.33 -20.45
CA ARG A 139 -3.60 12.39 -20.22
C ARG A 139 -3.20 13.74 -19.63
N PHE A 140 -2.24 13.74 -18.70
CA PHE A 140 -1.71 14.85 -17.91
C PHE A 140 -1.31 16.12 -18.69
N ASN A 141 -1.22 16.06 -20.02
CA ASN A 141 -0.78 17.13 -20.91
C ASN A 141 -1.89 17.86 -21.68
N LYS A 142 -3.19 17.62 -21.44
CA LYS A 142 -4.28 18.34 -22.13
C LYS A 142 -5.33 18.99 -21.22
N LEU A 143 -5.31 20.32 -21.21
CA LEU A 143 -6.30 21.26 -20.66
C LEU A 143 -6.59 21.13 -19.15
N PHE A 144 -7.19 22.19 -18.59
CA PHE A 144 -6.81 22.63 -17.23
C PHE A 144 -7.94 22.66 -16.19
N LEU A 145 -9.20 22.58 -16.63
CA LEU A 145 -10.40 22.71 -15.79
C LEU A 145 -11.45 21.65 -16.17
N ASN A 146 -12.33 21.31 -15.22
CA ASN A 146 -13.55 20.54 -15.44
C ASN A 146 -14.69 21.45 -15.93
N GLU A 147 -15.89 20.87 -16.06
CA GLU A 147 -17.11 21.58 -16.51
C GLU A 147 -17.57 22.68 -15.54
N ASP A 148 -17.13 22.68 -14.27
CA ASP A 148 -17.40 23.75 -13.30
C ASP A 148 -16.38 24.92 -13.35
N ASP A 149 -15.48 24.96 -14.33
CA ASP A 149 -14.32 25.86 -14.36
C ASP A 149 -13.36 25.72 -13.15
N LYS A 150 -13.20 24.49 -12.62
CA LYS A 150 -12.25 24.16 -11.51
C LYS A 150 -11.21 23.12 -11.95
N PRO A 151 -9.97 23.12 -11.45
CA PRO A 151 -9.04 22.03 -11.74
C PRO A 151 -9.54 20.70 -11.17
N HIS A 152 -9.43 19.61 -11.94
CA HIS A 152 -10.05 18.30 -11.62
C HIS A 152 -9.78 17.77 -10.20
N ASN A 153 -8.55 17.92 -9.69
CA ASN A 153 -8.10 17.44 -8.38
C ASN A 153 -6.82 18.16 -7.93
N PRO A 154 -6.44 18.10 -6.63
CA PRO A 154 -5.21 18.74 -6.12
C PRO A 154 -3.89 18.03 -6.52
N MET A 155 -3.94 16.85 -7.16
CA MET A 155 -2.74 16.08 -7.51
C MET A 155 -2.14 16.48 -8.86
N VAL A 156 -2.91 17.15 -9.73
CA VAL A 156 -2.42 17.83 -10.95
C VAL A 156 -1.91 19.25 -10.65
N ASN A 157 -1.03 19.81 -11.51
CA ASN A 157 -0.40 21.11 -11.25
C ASN A 157 -1.41 22.26 -11.07
N ALA A 158 -2.48 22.33 -11.88
CA ALA A 158 -3.47 23.41 -11.77
C ALA A 158 -4.20 23.41 -10.41
N GLY A 159 -4.68 22.24 -9.95
CA GLY A 159 -5.30 22.11 -8.62
C GLY A 159 -4.31 22.34 -7.49
N ALA A 160 -3.04 21.93 -7.67
CA ALA A 160 -1.98 22.23 -6.73
C ALA A 160 -1.64 23.74 -6.64
N ILE A 161 -1.76 24.51 -7.71
CA ILE A 161 -1.60 25.98 -7.70
C ILE A 161 -2.78 26.62 -6.96
N VAL A 162 -4.01 26.21 -7.28
CA VAL A 162 -5.22 26.67 -6.56
C VAL A 162 -5.13 26.38 -5.06
N VAL A 163 -4.75 25.17 -4.65
CA VAL A 163 -4.57 24.82 -3.22
C VAL A 163 -3.53 25.70 -2.53
N THR A 164 -2.44 26.11 -3.20
CA THR A 164 -1.48 27.06 -2.61
C THR A 164 -2.11 28.43 -2.32
N SER A 165 -3.08 28.89 -3.11
CA SER A 165 -3.80 30.15 -2.81
C SER A 165 -4.63 30.07 -1.53
N LEU A 166 -5.13 28.88 -1.17
CA LEU A 166 -6.05 28.71 -0.05
C LEU A 166 -5.34 28.74 1.31
N ILE A 167 -4.11 28.24 1.38
CA ILE A 167 -3.32 28.21 2.62
C ILE A 167 -3.12 29.63 3.13
N LYS A 168 -3.36 29.84 4.43
CA LYS A 168 -3.12 31.09 5.20
C LYS A 168 -3.36 32.36 4.37
N GLN A 169 -4.61 32.61 4.00
CA GLN A 169 -5.00 33.83 3.29
C GLN A 169 -4.70 35.08 4.15
N GLY A 170 -4.42 36.21 3.50
CA GLY A 170 -4.17 37.50 4.17
C GLY A 170 -2.75 37.74 4.72
N VAL A 171 -1.83 36.77 4.68
CA VAL A 171 -0.41 36.97 5.06
C VAL A 171 0.56 36.80 3.89
N ASN A 172 1.79 37.31 4.06
CA ASN A 172 2.85 37.29 3.06
C ASN A 172 3.45 35.88 2.83
N ASN A 173 4.34 35.79 1.83
CA ASN A 173 4.84 34.51 1.34
C ASN A 173 5.89 33.84 2.25
N ALA A 174 6.62 34.60 3.09
CA ALA A 174 7.48 34.00 4.10
C ALA A 174 6.64 33.34 5.20
N GLU A 175 5.63 34.03 5.72
CA GLU A 175 4.82 33.53 6.85
C GLU A 175 4.08 32.23 6.56
N LYS A 176 3.50 32.04 5.36
CA LYS A 176 2.87 30.73 5.05
C LYS A 176 3.91 29.65 4.71
N PHE A 177 5.15 29.99 4.40
CA PHE A 177 6.18 28.97 4.23
C PHE A 177 6.64 28.45 5.57
N ASP A 178 6.92 29.33 6.53
CA ASP A 178 7.20 28.94 7.91
C ASP A 178 6.05 28.11 8.47
N TYR A 179 4.81 28.45 8.14
CA TYR A 179 3.62 27.66 8.49
C TYR A 179 3.61 26.25 7.84
N VAL A 180 3.86 26.14 6.53
CA VAL A 180 3.95 24.83 5.86
C VAL A 180 5.13 24.01 6.39
N MET A 181 6.28 24.62 6.61
CA MET A 181 7.47 23.97 7.21
C MET A 181 7.19 23.51 8.64
N GLN A 182 6.45 24.27 9.45
CA GLN A 182 5.98 23.81 10.78
C GLN A 182 5.10 22.56 10.66
N PHE A 183 4.15 22.53 9.73
CA PHE A 183 3.33 21.33 9.49
C PHE A 183 4.16 20.14 9.01
N LEU A 184 5.09 20.34 8.07
CA LEU A 184 5.95 19.27 7.56
C LEU A 184 6.89 18.74 8.63
N ASN A 185 7.50 19.61 9.45
CA ASN A 185 8.31 19.20 10.61
C ASN A 185 7.48 18.35 11.57
N LYS A 186 6.25 18.76 11.91
CA LYS A 186 5.34 17.96 12.76
C LYS A 186 5.00 16.60 12.13
N MET A 187 4.69 16.56 10.83
CA MET A 187 4.41 15.32 10.10
C MET A 187 5.63 14.39 10.01
N ALA A 188 6.84 14.93 9.98
CA ALA A 188 8.11 14.18 10.04
C ALA A 188 8.61 13.93 11.48
N GLY A 189 7.86 14.33 12.52
CA GLY A 189 8.28 14.17 13.91
C GLY A 189 9.54 14.96 14.31
N ASN A 190 9.80 16.07 13.61
CA ASN A 190 10.99 16.93 13.68
C ASN A 190 12.29 16.31 13.10
N GLU A 191 12.16 15.34 12.19
CA GLU A 191 13.26 14.94 11.32
C GLU A 191 13.50 15.92 10.17
N TYR A 192 14.50 15.63 9.31
CA TYR A 192 14.97 16.54 8.28
C TYR A 192 13.88 16.98 7.29
N VAL A 193 13.58 18.29 7.30
CA VAL A 193 12.84 19.01 6.26
C VAL A 193 13.68 20.23 5.86
N GLY A 194 14.30 20.18 4.69
CA GLY A 194 15.19 21.21 4.14
C GLY A 194 14.55 22.04 3.03
N PHE A 195 15.36 22.88 2.37
CA PHE A 195 14.90 23.68 1.22
C PHE A 195 16.00 23.97 0.21
N SER A 196 15.76 23.56 -1.04
CA SER A 196 16.67 23.68 -2.15
C SER A 196 16.49 25.00 -2.90
N ASN A 197 17.09 26.09 -2.41
CA ASN A 197 17.07 27.37 -3.14
C ASN A 197 17.60 27.20 -4.58
N ALA A 198 18.62 26.37 -4.78
CA ALA A 198 19.17 26.09 -6.11
C ALA A 198 18.12 25.47 -7.06
N THR A 199 17.35 24.49 -6.59
CA THR A 199 16.29 23.85 -7.40
C THR A 199 15.13 24.82 -7.64
N PHE A 200 14.78 25.63 -6.64
CA PHE A 200 13.72 26.64 -6.74
C PHE A 200 14.00 27.68 -7.84
N GLN A 201 15.23 28.20 -7.95
CA GLN A 201 15.56 29.18 -9.01
C GLN A 201 15.35 28.58 -10.41
N SER A 202 15.78 27.33 -10.65
CA SER A 202 15.67 26.72 -11.98
C SER A 202 14.28 26.14 -12.29
N GLU A 203 13.51 25.69 -11.30
CA GLU A 203 12.06 25.41 -11.45
C GLU A 203 11.28 26.67 -11.85
N ARG A 204 11.68 27.84 -11.32
CA ARG A 204 11.11 29.13 -11.71
C ARG A 204 11.51 29.53 -13.12
N GLU A 205 12.79 29.43 -13.47
CA GLU A 205 13.32 29.81 -14.79
C GLU A 205 12.80 28.93 -15.93
N SER A 206 12.48 27.65 -15.66
CA SER A 206 11.85 26.72 -16.61
C SER A 206 10.31 26.63 -16.47
N GLY A 207 9.71 27.53 -15.69
CA GLY A 207 8.33 27.42 -15.18
C GLY A 207 7.19 27.72 -16.16
N ASP A 208 7.46 27.97 -17.45
CA ASP A 208 6.50 28.51 -18.45
C ASP A 208 5.11 27.87 -18.42
N ARG A 209 5.04 26.54 -18.35
CA ARG A 209 3.77 25.81 -18.30
C ARG A 209 2.93 26.17 -17.07
N ASN A 210 3.57 26.42 -15.92
CA ASN A 210 2.87 26.82 -14.69
C ASN A 210 2.45 28.29 -14.76
N PHE A 211 3.19 29.17 -15.45
CA PHE A 211 2.75 30.54 -15.75
C PHE A 211 1.50 30.56 -16.63
N ALA A 212 1.49 29.80 -17.74
CA ALA A 212 0.32 29.68 -18.61
C ALA A 212 -0.93 29.20 -17.84
N ILE A 213 -0.76 28.19 -16.96
CA ILE A 213 -1.83 27.71 -16.08
C ILE A 213 -2.29 28.83 -15.11
N GLY A 214 -1.37 29.54 -14.47
CA GLY A 214 -1.71 30.61 -13.52
C GLY A 214 -2.50 31.76 -14.16
N TYR A 215 -2.11 32.23 -15.35
CA TYR A 215 -2.87 33.24 -16.08
C TYR A 215 -4.27 32.75 -16.46
N TYR A 216 -4.41 31.50 -16.94
CA TYR A 216 -5.71 30.91 -17.26
C TYR A 216 -6.62 30.78 -16.03
N LEU A 217 -6.08 30.35 -14.88
CA LEU A 217 -6.78 30.32 -13.60
C LEU A 217 -7.21 31.72 -13.11
N LYS A 218 -6.43 32.76 -13.41
CA LYS A 218 -6.77 34.15 -13.08
C LYS A 218 -7.92 34.68 -13.93
N GLU A 219 -7.88 34.43 -15.24
CA GLU A 219 -8.96 34.78 -16.18
C GLU A 219 -10.28 34.12 -15.79
N LYS A 220 -10.22 32.82 -15.48
CA LYS A 220 -11.37 31.99 -15.06
C LYS A 220 -11.80 32.17 -13.60
N LYS A 221 -11.17 33.09 -12.85
CA LYS A 221 -11.47 33.38 -11.43
C LYS A 221 -11.41 32.16 -10.50
N CYS A 222 -10.53 31.21 -10.77
CA CYS A 222 -10.36 29.98 -9.98
C CYS A 222 -9.67 30.20 -8.61
N PHE A 223 -9.38 31.45 -8.24
CA PHE A 223 -8.71 31.85 -7.00
C PHE A 223 -9.67 32.62 -6.07
N PRO A 224 -9.46 32.61 -4.74
CA PRO A 224 -10.18 33.47 -3.81
C PRO A 224 -10.08 34.97 -4.15
N GLU A 225 -11.08 35.75 -3.78
CA GLU A 225 -11.05 37.21 -3.94
C GLU A 225 -9.83 37.84 -3.23
N GLY A 226 -9.25 38.88 -3.84
CA GLY A 226 -8.03 39.51 -3.34
C GLY A 226 -6.72 38.72 -3.58
N THR A 227 -6.77 37.52 -4.16
CA THR A 227 -5.57 36.73 -4.46
C THR A 227 -4.73 37.37 -5.58
N ASP A 228 -3.50 37.76 -5.28
CA ASP A 228 -2.50 37.98 -6.33
C ASP A 228 -1.98 36.64 -6.88
N MET A 229 -2.41 36.27 -8.08
CA MET A 229 -1.90 35.11 -8.81
C MET A 229 -0.38 35.14 -8.99
N VAL A 230 0.23 36.33 -9.19
CA VAL A 230 1.68 36.47 -9.32
C VAL A 230 2.31 36.03 -8.01
N GLY A 231 1.90 36.63 -6.90
CA GLY A 231 2.11 36.19 -5.52
C GLY A 231 1.60 34.77 -5.16
N ILE A 232 1.22 33.93 -6.14
CA ILE A 232 0.90 32.48 -6.04
C ILE A 232 1.69 31.57 -7.05
N LEU A 233 2.76 32.04 -7.75
CA LEU A 233 3.69 31.19 -8.58
C LEU A 233 5.17 30.80 -8.16
N ASP A 234 5.97 31.55 -7.35
CA ASP A 234 7.29 31.21 -6.70
C ASP A 234 7.23 30.82 -5.20
N PHE A 235 6.81 31.73 -4.30
CA PHE A 235 6.66 31.63 -2.84
C PHE A 235 7.90 31.91 -1.99
N TYR A 236 9.11 31.97 -2.58
CA TYR A 236 10.34 32.20 -1.81
C TYR A 236 10.94 33.60 -1.97
N PHE A 237 10.78 34.42 -0.93
CA PHE A 237 11.71 35.48 -0.58
C PHE A 237 11.82 35.64 0.94
N GLN A 238 12.79 34.94 1.56
CA GLN A 238 13.83 35.53 2.43
C GLN A 238 14.67 34.43 3.14
N PRO A 239 15.91 34.16 2.72
CA PRO A 239 16.90 33.54 3.61
C PRO A 239 17.32 34.57 4.68
N PRO A 240 17.23 34.27 5.99
CA PRO A 240 17.49 35.26 7.05
C PRO A 240 18.88 35.92 7.01
N GLN A 241 19.88 35.24 6.44
CA GLN A 241 21.28 35.68 6.47
C GLN A 241 21.58 36.95 5.66
N PHE A 242 20.83 37.23 4.58
CA PHE A 242 21.16 38.35 3.68
C PHE A 242 20.80 39.73 4.25
N TRP A 243 19.86 39.80 5.21
CA TRP A 243 19.35 41.07 5.75
C TRP A 243 20.20 41.69 6.87
N MET A 244 21.14 40.94 7.45
CA MET A 244 22.10 41.53 8.41
C MET A 244 23.14 42.45 7.72
N LEU A 245 23.47 42.19 6.45
CA LEU A 245 24.53 42.91 5.75
C LEU A 245 24.08 44.26 5.15
N LEU A 246 22.85 44.32 4.62
CA LEU A 246 22.33 45.48 3.89
C LEU A 246 21.85 46.65 4.76
N ARG A 247 21.83 46.52 6.10
CA ARG A 247 21.49 47.63 7.02
C ARG A 247 22.52 48.79 7.05
N LYS A 248 23.65 48.68 6.33
CA LYS A 248 24.72 49.70 6.32
C LYS A 248 24.70 50.68 5.14
N THR A 249 23.92 50.44 4.08
CA THR A 249 23.93 51.27 2.86
C THR A 249 22.54 51.79 2.50
N LYS A 250 22.28 53.07 2.78
CA LYS A 250 21.18 53.81 2.16
C LYS A 250 21.49 53.98 0.67
N MET A 251 20.77 53.28 -0.18
CA MET A 251 20.63 53.59 -1.61
C MET A 251 19.13 53.60 -1.98
N GLU A 252 18.79 54.32 -3.04
CA GLU A 252 17.49 54.97 -3.12
C GLU A 252 16.34 54.08 -3.63
N HIS A 253 15.15 54.31 -3.06
CA HIS A 253 13.91 53.76 -3.59
C HIS A 253 13.52 54.50 -4.88
N ASN A 254 13.30 53.76 -5.97
CA ASN A 254 12.04 53.78 -6.75
C ASN A 254 12.14 53.02 -8.08
N TYR A 255 13.33 52.86 -8.68
CA TYR A 255 13.45 52.26 -10.04
C TYR A 255 13.68 50.74 -10.09
N CYS A 256 14.09 50.09 -9.00
CA CYS A 256 14.29 48.61 -8.99
C CYS A 256 13.01 47.80 -8.75
N PHE A 257 11.93 48.44 -8.26
CA PHE A 257 10.78 47.73 -7.70
C PHE A 257 9.93 46.97 -8.74
N SER A 258 9.92 47.44 -10.00
CA SER A 258 9.13 46.84 -11.08
C SER A 258 9.72 45.56 -11.67
N PHE A 259 10.95 45.18 -11.31
CA PHE A 259 11.66 44.04 -11.92
C PHE A 259 11.91 42.87 -10.95
N MET A 260 11.79 43.09 -9.63
CA MET A 260 12.26 42.15 -8.60
C MET A 260 11.17 41.49 -7.72
N SER A 261 9.91 41.94 -7.76
CA SER A 261 8.87 41.53 -6.79
C SER A 261 7.82 40.59 -7.39
N LYS A 262 8.14 39.30 -7.42
CA LYS A 262 7.32 38.15 -7.90
C LYS A 262 7.89 36.88 -7.20
N PHE A 263 7.23 35.75 -6.96
CA PHE A 263 5.86 35.22 -7.16
C PHE A 263 5.43 34.35 -5.90
N GLY A 264 4.47 33.39 -5.96
CA GLY A 264 4.02 32.47 -4.85
C GLY A 264 3.71 30.90 -4.88
N PHE A 265 4.42 29.95 -5.55
CA PHE A 265 4.21 28.46 -5.46
C PHE A 265 5.45 27.54 -5.58
N ALA A 266 6.36 27.74 -6.56
CA ALA A 266 7.41 26.78 -6.98
C ALA A 266 8.32 26.26 -5.84
N MET A 267 8.60 27.11 -4.86
CA MET A 267 9.28 26.81 -3.60
C MET A 267 8.82 25.51 -2.94
N LEU A 268 7.50 25.25 -2.89
CA LEU A 268 6.98 24.06 -2.19
C LEU A 268 7.41 22.75 -2.85
N CYS A 269 7.68 22.76 -4.17
CA CYS A 269 8.24 21.62 -4.88
C CYS A 269 9.75 21.42 -4.58
N SER A 270 10.45 22.47 -4.15
CA SER A 270 11.88 22.47 -3.82
C SER A 270 12.17 22.28 -2.32
N ILE A 271 11.17 21.92 -1.51
CA ILE A 271 11.37 21.44 -0.13
C ILE A 271 12.11 20.10 -0.18
N GLU A 272 13.16 19.95 0.62
CA GLU A 272 14.02 18.76 0.65
C GLU A 272 13.63 17.83 1.81
N VAL A 273 13.69 16.53 1.57
CA VAL A 273 13.47 15.47 2.56
C VAL A 273 14.49 14.35 2.36
N THR A 274 14.66 13.49 3.36
CA THR A 274 15.28 12.17 3.19
C THR A 274 14.19 11.12 3.00
N CYS A 275 14.55 9.89 2.66
CA CYS A 275 13.56 8.79 2.70
C CYS A 275 13.07 8.57 4.14
N GLU A 276 13.94 8.76 5.12
CA GLU A 276 13.65 8.52 6.54
C GLU A 276 12.61 9.50 7.09
N SER A 277 12.71 10.80 6.80
CA SER A 277 11.73 11.80 7.26
C SER A 277 10.42 11.71 6.47
N ALA A 278 10.49 11.43 5.17
CA ALA A 278 9.30 11.26 4.34
C ALA A 278 8.50 9.99 4.65
N SER A 279 9.14 8.90 5.13
CA SER A 279 8.42 7.71 5.60
C SER A 279 7.59 8.02 6.86
N VAL A 280 8.10 8.88 7.76
CA VAL A 280 7.34 9.38 8.92
C VAL A 280 6.18 10.29 8.48
N MET A 281 6.36 11.16 7.47
CA MET A 281 5.25 11.94 6.90
C MET A 281 4.14 11.05 6.31
N ALA A 282 4.52 10.00 5.58
CA ALA A 282 3.58 9.01 5.07
C ALA A 282 2.88 8.23 6.21
N ALA A 283 3.61 7.92 7.28
CA ALA A 283 3.07 7.19 8.42
C ALA A 283 2.12 8.04 9.28
N THR A 284 2.34 9.36 9.35
CA THR A 284 1.36 10.32 9.90
C THR A 284 0.03 10.30 9.13
N LEU A 285 0.06 10.11 7.81
CA LEU A 285 -1.15 9.88 7.02
C LEU A 285 -1.73 8.47 7.23
N ALA A 286 -0.90 7.44 7.38
CA ALA A 286 -1.36 6.08 7.72
C ALA A 286 -2.08 6.03 9.08
N ASN A 287 -1.64 6.85 10.04
CA ASN A 287 -2.12 6.94 11.42
C ASN A 287 -3.21 8.02 11.62
N GLY A 288 -4.03 8.29 10.60
CA GLY A 288 -5.19 9.18 10.71
C GLY A 288 -4.89 10.66 11.04
N GLY A 289 -3.63 11.10 10.92
CA GLY A 289 -3.19 12.47 11.21
C GLY A 289 -2.39 12.63 12.51
N PHE A 290 -2.11 11.55 13.23
CA PHE A 290 -1.25 11.55 14.42
C PHE A 290 0.18 11.13 14.05
N CYS A 291 1.19 11.90 14.42
CA CYS A 291 2.58 11.56 14.11
C CYS A 291 3.04 10.35 14.94
N PRO A 292 3.49 9.24 14.31
CA PRO A 292 3.71 7.97 15.01
C PRO A 292 4.88 7.99 16.00
N ILE A 293 5.85 8.92 15.83
CA ILE A 293 7.02 9.03 16.71
C ILE A 293 6.92 10.14 17.76
N THR A 294 5.89 11.00 17.72
CA THR A 294 5.67 12.06 18.73
C THR A 294 4.31 11.96 19.45
N GLY A 295 3.32 11.29 18.85
CA GLY A 295 1.94 11.27 19.32
C GLY A 295 1.15 12.56 19.07
N GLU A 296 1.75 13.59 18.45
CA GLU A 296 1.04 14.85 18.17
C GLU A 296 -0.04 14.64 17.10
N ARG A 297 -1.25 15.18 17.32
CA ARG A 297 -2.26 15.31 16.27
C ARG A 297 -1.89 16.48 15.34
N VAL A 298 -1.32 16.15 14.19
CA VAL A 298 -0.86 17.12 13.19
C VAL A 298 -1.95 17.54 12.22
N LEU A 299 -2.87 16.61 11.87
CA LEU A 299 -3.92 16.84 10.87
C LEU A 299 -5.31 16.42 11.39
N SER A 300 -6.36 16.86 10.70
CA SER A 300 -7.72 16.35 10.87
C SER A 300 -7.88 14.99 10.15
N PRO A 301 -8.58 14.00 10.76
CA PRO A 301 -8.86 12.72 10.09
C PRO A 301 -9.65 12.88 8.78
N GLU A 302 -10.44 13.95 8.66
CA GLU A 302 -11.13 14.34 7.42
C GLU A 302 -10.13 14.70 6.31
N ALA A 303 -9.17 15.58 6.59
CA ALA A 303 -8.12 15.95 5.63
C ALA A 303 -7.32 14.73 5.19
N VAL A 304 -6.94 13.87 6.13
CA VAL A 304 -6.18 12.64 5.86
C VAL A 304 -6.97 11.68 4.97
N ARG A 305 -8.23 11.36 5.33
CA ARG A 305 -9.11 10.49 4.53
C ARG A 305 -9.26 10.98 3.09
N ASN A 306 -9.53 12.27 2.91
CA ASN A 306 -9.71 12.82 1.57
C ASN A 306 -8.40 12.81 0.78
N THR A 307 -7.27 13.10 1.45
CA THR A 307 -5.92 13.07 0.83
C THR A 307 -5.58 11.67 0.32
N LEU A 308 -5.82 10.64 1.13
CA LEU A 308 -5.59 9.24 0.74
C LEU A 308 -6.49 8.80 -0.41
N SER A 309 -7.75 9.24 -0.42
CA SER A 309 -8.71 8.96 -1.52
C SER A 309 -8.24 9.56 -2.86
N LEU A 310 -7.71 10.78 -2.82
CA LEU A 310 -7.20 11.49 -4.00
C LEU A 310 -5.79 10.99 -4.41
N MET A 311 -4.98 10.50 -3.47
CA MET A 311 -3.72 9.79 -3.78
C MET A 311 -3.98 8.46 -4.48
N HIS A 312 -5.00 7.70 -4.05
CA HIS A 312 -5.39 6.44 -4.70
C HIS A 312 -5.84 6.65 -6.15
N SER A 313 -6.71 7.63 -6.41
CA SER A 313 -7.28 7.87 -7.76
C SER A 313 -6.42 8.72 -8.70
N CYS A 314 -5.59 9.64 -8.18
CA CYS A 314 -4.92 10.69 -8.97
C CYS A 314 -3.40 10.81 -8.69
N GLY A 315 -2.81 9.89 -7.94
CA GLY A 315 -1.48 10.05 -7.36
C GLY A 315 -0.26 9.83 -8.28
N MET A 316 -0.37 9.01 -9.32
CA MET A 316 0.75 8.46 -10.09
C MET A 316 0.76 8.92 -11.56
N TYR A 317 0.33 10.17 -11.79
CA TYR A 317 0.16 10.76 -13.12
C TYR A 317 -0.77 9.89 -14.01
N ASP A 318 -0.47 9.71 -15.29
CA ASP A 318 -1.26 8.86 -16.21
C ASP A 318 -1.32 7.39 -15.76
N PHE A 319 -0.39 6.92 -14.91
CA PHE A 319 -0.40 5.57 -14.34
C PHE A 319 -1.39 5.38 -13.18
N SER A 320 -2.03 6.44 -12.67
CA SER A 320 -2.87 6.39 -11.45
C SER A 320 -3.93 5.29 -11.48
N GLY A 321 -4.65 5.13 -12.60
CA GLY A 321 -5.68 4.09 -12.72
C GLY A 321 -5.11 2.66 -12.72
N GLN A 322 -3.95 2.43 -13.33
CA GLN A 322 -3.29 1.13 -13.34
C GLN A 322 -2.66 0.81 -11.97
N PHE A 323 -2.07 1.82 -11.30
CA PHE A 323 -1.57 1.68 -9.94
C PHE A 323 -2.71 1.38 -8.94
N ALA A 324 -3.83 2.08 -9.02
CA ALA A 324 -5.02 1.85 -8.19
C ALA A 324 -5.63 0.45 -8.40
N PHE A 325 -5.53 -0.11 -9.61
CA PHE A 325 -6.05 -1.45 -9.93
C PHE A 325 -5.08 -2.57 -9.50
N HIS A 326 -3.78 -2.45 -9.78
CA HIS A 326 -2.80 -3.51 -9.55
C HIS A 326 -2.10 -3.47 -8.18
N VAL A 327 -1.80 -2.27 -7.66
CA VAL A 327 -1.15 -2.08 -6.34
C VAL A 327 -2.19 -1.72 -5.28
N GLY A 328 -3.20 -0.92 -5.65
CA GLY A 328 -4.33 -0.62 -4.78
C GLY A 328 -4.01 0.25 -3.57
N LEU A 329 -2.83 0.84 -3.48
CA LEU A 329 -2.40 1.69 -2.36
C LEU A 329 -2.51 3.19 -2.70
N PRO A 330 -2.82 4.07 -1.72
CA PRO A 330 -2.61 5.50 -1.86
C PRO A 330 -1.12 5.84 -2.02
N ALA A 331 -0.74 6.49 -3.13
CA ALA A 331 0.62 6.91 -3.39
C ALA A 331 0.69 8.30 -4.04
N LYS A 332 1.88 8.92 -4.05
CA LYS A 332 2.18 10.10 -4.88
C LYS A 332 3.63 10.05 -5.35
N SER A 333 3.84 10.10 -6.67
CA SER A 333 5.18 10.25 -7.26
C SER A 333 5.61 11.72 -7.42
N GLY A 334 6.92 11.97 -7.35
CA GLY A 334 7.59 13.24 -7.63
C GLY A 334 8.74 13.07 -8.62
N VAL A 335 8.95 14.06 -9.50
CA VAL A 335 9.93 13.99 -10.62
C VAL A 335 11.40 13.97 -10.19
N ALA A 336 11.70 14.13 -8.90
CA ALA A 336 13.01 13.83 -8.34
C ALA A 336 13.26 12.32 -8.11
N GLY A 337 12.33 11.45 -8.52
CA GLY A 337 12.43 10.00 -8.33
C GLY A 337 11.79 9.45 -7.05
N GLY A 338 11.07 10.29 -6.29
CA GLY A 338 10.41 9.90 -5.05
C GLY A 338 9.01 9.32 -5.27
N ILE A 339 8.61 8.35 -4.43
CA ILE A 339 7.25 7.86 -4.29
C ILE A 339 6.89 7.82 -2.81
N LEU A 340 6.01 8.72 -2.39
CA LEU A 340 5.37 8.72 -1.08
C LEU A 340 4.25 7.66 -1.11
N LEU A 341 4.36 6.59 -0.31
CA LEU A 341 3.43 5.45 -0.31
C LEU A 341 2.81 5.28 1.08
N VAL A 342 1.51 5.03 1.14
CA VAL A 342 0.78 4.84 2.41
C VAL A 342 0.03 3.51 2.39
N VAL A 343 0.19 2.71 3.45
CA VAL A 343 -0.65 1.55 3.78
C VAL A 343 -1.51 1.93 4.99
N PRO A 344 -2.78 2.34 4.81
CA PRO A 344 -3.60 2.93 5.87
C PRO A 344 -3.74 2.02 7.08
N ASN A 345 -3.60 2.58 8.29
CA ASN A 345 -3.59 1.87 9.58
C ASN A 345 -2.45 0.85 9.76
N VAL A 346 -1.40 0.87 8.92
CA VAL A 346 -0.23 -0.02 9.04
C VAL A 346 1.08 0.76 9.01
N MET A 347 1.40 1.43 7.90
CA MET A 347 2.70 2.08 7.70
C MET A 347 2.69 3.14 6.60
N GLY A 348 3.63 4.07 6.70
CA GLY A 348 4.09 4.90 5.59
C GLY A 348 5.45 4.44 5.08
N MET A 349 5.70 4.66 3.80
CA MET A 349 6.96 4.35 3.15
C MET A 349 7.38 5.50 2.20
N MET A 350 8.68 5.67 2.02
CA MET A 350 9.24 6.46 0.93
C MET A 350 10.22 5.59 0.15
N CYS A 351 10.01 5.51 -1.16
CA CYS A 351 10.92 4.87 -2.11
C CYS A 351 11.51 5.96 -3.02
N TRP A 352 12.83 6.00 -3.19
CA TRP A 352 13.50 7.03 -3.99
C TRP A 352 14.54 6.43 -4.94
N SER A 353 14.31 6.57 -6.25
CA SER A 353 15.35 6.40 -7.27
C SER A 353 15.15 7.41 -8.40
N PRO A 354 16.17 8.25 -8.74
CA PRO A 354 16.07 9.30 -9.75
C PRO A 354 15.61 8.89 -11.16
N PRO A 355 15.89 7.68 -11.69
CA PRO A 355 15.40 7.27 -13.01
C PRO A 355 13.89 7.12 -13.07
N LEU A 356 13.27 7.91 -13.95
CA LEU A 356 11.82 7.89 -14.24
C LEU A 356 11.48 7.02 -15.45
N ASP A 357 10.27 6.47 -15.43
CA ASP A 357 9.62 5.84 -16.57
C ASP A 357 9.07 6.89 -17.58
N LYS A 358 8.41 6.40 -18.64
CA LYS A 358 7.80 7.26 -19.68
C LYS A 358 6.55 8.03 -19.20
N MET A 359 6.09 7.82 -17.97
CA MET A 359 4.93 8.46 -17.34
C MET A 359 5.33 9.40 -16.19
N GLY A 360 6.64 9.50 -15.86
CA GLY A 360 7.19 10.36 -14.82
C GLY A 360 7.27 9.73 -13.43
N ASN A 361 7.11 8.40 -13.30
CA ASN A 361 7.21 7.67 -12.03
C ASN A 361 8.57 6.96 -11.89
N SER A 362 9.10 6.81 -10.67
CA SER A 362 10.39 6.13 -10.44
C SER A 362 10.34 4.64 -10.80
N VAL A 363 11.28 4.16 -11.61
CA VAL A 363 11.27 2.77 -12.13
C VAL A 363 11.44 1.74 -11.01
N LYS A 364 12.49 1.86 -10.18
CA LYS A 364 12.71 0.97 -9.03
C LYS A 364 11.57 1.08 -8.01
N GLY A 365 11.07 2.30 -7.79
CA GLY A 365 9.95 2.56 -6.88
C GLY A 365 8.64 1.87 -7.28
N ILE A 366 8.27 1.92 -8.57
CA ILE A 366 7.08 1.21 -9.07
C ILE A 366 7.25 -0.31 -8.97
N HIS A 367 8.42 -0.85 -9.34
CA HIS A 367 8.69 -2.29 -9.22
C HIS A 367 8.54 -2.79 -7.78
N PHE A 368 9.13 -2.06 -6.83
CA PHE A 368 9.02 -2.35 -5.40
C PHE A 368 7.56 -2.35 -4.92
N CYS A 369 6.74 -1.39 -5.37
CA CYS A 369 5.32 -1.32 -5.03
C CYS A 369 4.53 -2.55 -5.53
N HIS A 370 4.83 -3.05 -6.73
CA HIS A 370 4.18 -4.23 -7.29
C HIS A 370 4.63 -5.52 -6.58
N ASP A 371 5.92 -5.70 -6.32
CA ASP A 371 6.43 -6.87 -5.61
C ASP A 371 5.88 -6.93 -4.16
N LEU A 372 5.84 -5.78 -3.47
CA LEU A 372 5.31 -5.65 -2.11
C LEU A 372 3.85 -6.14 -1.99
N VAL A 373 2.98 -5.75 -2.92
CA VAL A 373 1.56 -6.15 -2.92
C VAL A 373 1.34 -7.54 -3.53
N SER A 374 2.31 -8.06 -4.30
CA SER A 374 2.31 -9.45 -4.72
C SER A 374 2.63 -10.39 -3.55
N LEU A 375 3.55 -10.00 -2.67
CA LEU A 375 3.95 -10.74 -1.48
C LEU A 375 2.95 -10.59 -0.31
N CYS A 376 2.51 -9.37 0.00
CA CYS A 376 1.73 -9.05 1.20
C CYS A 376 0.27 -8.68 0.90
N ASN A 377 -0.67 -9.00 1.80
CA ASN A 377 -2.10 -8.67 1.68
C ASN A 377 -2.41 -7.19 2.03
N PHE A 378 -1.67 -6.28 1.40
CA PHE A 378 -1.76 -4.82 1.59
C PHE A 378 -2.59 -4.09 0.51
N HIS A 379 -3.05 -4.75 -0.54
CA HIS A 379 -3.97 -4.12 -1.51
C HIS A 379 -5.22 -3.62 -0.77
N ASN A 380 -5.72 -2.42 -1.05
CA ASN A 380 -6.86 -1.84 -0.31
C ASN A 380 -8.15 -2.69 -0.45
N TYR A 381 -8.21 -3.60 -1.42
CA TYR A 381 -9.31 -4.53 -1.64
C TYR A 381 -8.91 -6.02 -1.43
N ASP A 382 -7.74 -6.30 -0.85
CA ASP A 382 -7.37 -7.67 -0.40
C ASP A 382 -8.22 -8.13 0.80
N ASN A 383 -8.40 -9.44 0.94
CA ASN A 383 -9.18 -10.01 2.03
C ASN A 383 -8.31 -10.30 3.27
N LEU A 384 -8.70 -9.83 4.46
CA LEU A 384 -7.97 -10.04 5.72
C LEU A 384 -8.16 -11.42 6.37
N ARG A 385 -9.03 -12.28 5.83
CA ARG A 385 -9.37 -13.60 6.39
C ARG A 385 -9.07 -14.75 5.42
N HIS A 386 -9.30 -14.52 4.13
CA HIS A 386 -9.18 -15.49 3.04
C HIS A 386 -8.30 -14.89 1.93
N PHE A 387 -7.06 -14.55 2.27
CA PHE A 387 -6.02 -14.26 1.29
C PHE A 387 -5.39 -15.56 0.76
N ALA A 388 -4.74 -15.47 -0.40
CA ALA A 388 -4.02 -16.58 -1.02
C ALA A 388 -2.66 -16.84 -0.32
N LYS A 389 -1.64 -17.32 -1.03
CA LYS A 389 -0.27 -17.54 -0.54
C LYS A 389 0.49 -16.25 -0.10
N LYS A 390 -0.21 -15.14 0.13
CA LYS A 390 0.36 -13.86 0.59
C LYS A 390 0.68 -13.90 2.09
N LEU A 391 1.61 -13.06 2.52
CA LEU A 391 1.90 -12.78 3.92
C LEU A 391 0.91 -11.72 4.48
N ASP A 392 0.61 -11.81 5.77
CA ASP A 392 -0.06 -10.73 6.52
C ASP A 392 0.79 -10.34 7.74
N PRO A 393 1.67 -9.31 7.62
CA PRO A 393 2.56 -8.90 8.69
C PRO A 393 1.86 -8.42 9.97
N ARG A 394 0.53 -8.21 9.96
CA ARG A 394 -0.27 -7.87 11.15
C ARG A 394 -0.52 -9.06 12.08
N ARG A 395 -0.02 -10.24 11.74
CA ARG A 395 -0.16 -11.49 12.51
C ARG A 395 1.19 -12.16 12.68
N GLU A 396 1.38 -12.79 13.84
CA GLU A 396 2.54 -13.65 14.07
C GLU A 396 2.44 -14.90 13.18
N GLY A 397 3.36 -15.04 12.21
CA GLY A 397 3.27 -16.08 11.17
C GLY A 397 3.29 -17.52 11.69
N GLY A 398 3.99 -17.77 12.81
CA GLY A 398 3.98 -19.06 13.49
C GLY A 398 2.64 -19.34 14.20
N ASP A 399 2.18 -18.38 15.00
CA ASP A 399 0.93 -18.47 15.78
C ASP A 399 -0.31 -18.59 14.88
N GLN A 400 -0.39 -17.86 13.77
CA GLN A 400 -1.52 -18.02 12.82
C GLN A 400 -1.57 -19.45 12.24
N ARG A 401 -0.41 -20.05 11.92
CA ARG A 401 -0.35 -21.44 11.46
C ARG A 401 -0.81 -22.39 12.56
N VAL A 402 -0.25 -22.28 13.76
CA VAL A 402 -0.59 -23.13 14.91
C VAL A 402 -2.07 -23.01 15.31
N LYS A 403 -2.64 -21.80 15.38
CA LYS A 403 -4.07 -21.59 15.63
C LYS A 403 -4.96 -22.17 14.55
N SER A 404 -4.55 -22.11 13.28
CA SER A 404 -5.29 -22.72 12.18
C SER A 404 -5.34 -24.25 12.31
N VAL A 405 -4.20 -24.88 12.65
CA VAL A 405 -4.13 -26.31 12.96
C VAL A 405 -4.96 -26.67 14.18
N ILE A 406 -4.83 -25.96 15.30
CA ILE A 406 -5.59 -26.25 16.53
C ILE A 406 -7.10 -26.17 16.26
N ASN A 407 -7.57 -25.18 15.50
CA ASN A 407 -8.98 -25.07 15.11
C ASN A 407 -9.45 -26.23 14.20
N LEU A 408 -8.60 -26.70 13.29
CA LEU A 408 -8.85 -27.89 12.46
C LEU A 408 -8.95 -29.17 13.32
N LEU A 409 -8.01 -29.36 14.26
CA LEU A 409 -7.99 -30.50 15.17
C LEU A 409 -9.16 -30.46 16.16
N PHE A 410 -9.56 -29.28 16.65
CA PHE A 410 -10.73 -29.14 17.53
C PHE A 410 -12.04 -29.42 16.81
N ALA A 411 -12.14 -29.11 15.51
CA ALA A 411 -13.26 -29.54 14.68
C ALA A 411 -13.30 -31.07 14.50
N ALA A 412 -12.14 -31.74 14.40
CA ALA A 412 -12.05 -33.20 14.39
C ALA A 412 -12.41 -33.83 15.76
N TYR A 413 -11.91 -33.25 16.86
CA TYR A 413 -12.22 -33.66 18.22
C TYR A 413 -13.72 -33.54 18.52
N THR A 414 -14.34 -32.39 18.24
CA THR A 414 -15.78 -32.19 18.46
C THR A 414 -16.62 -33.05 17.50
N GLY A 415 -16.19 -33.19 16.25
CA GLY A 415 -16.92 -33.88 15.18
C GLY A 415 -17.69 -32.92 14.26
N ASP A 416 -17.38 -31.62 14.25
CA ASP A 416 -17.99 -30.66 13.32
C ASP A 416 -17.47 -30.88 11.89
N VAL A 417 -18.13 -31.80 11.18
CA VAL A 417 -17.95 -32.07 9.75
C VAL A 417 -18.18 -30.81 8.90
N SER A 418 -18.95 -29.83 9.37
CA SER A 418 -19.17 -28.56 8.66
C SER A 418 -18.00 -27.60 8.82
N ALA A 419 -17.32 -27.55 9.96
CA ALA A 419 -16.01 -26.90 10.09
C ALA A 419 -14.95 -27.59 9.23
N LEU A 420 -14.84 -28.93 9.30
CA LEU A 420 -13.86 -29.68 8.49
C LEU A 420 -14.08 -29.48 6.98
N ARG A 421 -15.33 -29.43 6.51
CA ARG A 421 -15.67 -29.06 5.12
C ARG A 421 -15.28 -27.61 4.80
N ARG A 422 -15.53 -26.64 5.69
CA ARG A 422 -15.14 -25.24 5.50
C ARG A 422 -13.62 -25.08 5.37
N PHE A 423 -12.84 -25.78 6.20
CA PHE A 423 -11.37 -25.76 6.11
C PHE A 423 -10.86 -26.36 4.80
N ALA A 424 -11.36 -27.55 4.42
CA ALA A 424 -11.00 -28.17 3.14
C ALA A 424 -11.39 -27.30 1.92
N LEU A 425 -12.56 -26.65 1.94
CA LEU A 425 -12.99 -25.72 0.89
C LEU A 425 -12.18 -24.42 0.87
N SER A 426 -11.57 -24.01 1.98
CA SER A 426 -10.61 -22.90 2.02
C SER A 426 -9.18 -23.28 1.59
N ALA A 427 -9.00 -24.45 0.96
CA ALA A 427 -7.71 -24.99 0.55
C ALA A 427 -6.68 -25.11 1.71
N MET A 428 -7.16 -25.35 2.93
CA MET A 428 -6.30 -25.69 4.06
C MET A 428 -5.71 -27.08 3.86
N ASP A 429 -4.40 -27.21 4.07
CA ASP A 429 -3.75 -28.52 4.09
C ASP A 429 -4.20 -29.31 5.34
N MET A 430 -4.77 -30.49 5.09
CA MET A 430 -5.35 -31.37 6.10
C MET A 430 -4.31 -32.32 6.72
N GLU A 431 -3.09 -32.38 6.17
CA GLU A 431 -1.94 -33.15 6.70
C GLU A 431 -1.20 -32.41 7.83
N GLN A 432 -1.57 -31.15 8.13
CA GLN A 432 -0.90 -30.34 9.15
C GLN A 432 -1.03 -30.95 10.55
N ARG A 433 0.00 -30.71 11.38
CA ARG A 433 0.24 -31.39 12.65
C ARG A 433 0.33 -30.43 13.83
N ASP A 434 -0.12 -30.89 15.00
CA ASP A 434 0.15 -30.22 16.27
C ASP A 434 1.58 -30.48 16.80
N TYR A 435 1.86 -29.96 17.99
CA TYR A 435 3.11 -30.14 18.71
C TYR A 435 3.40 -31.62 19.07
N ASP A 436 2.35 -32.45 19.23
CA ASP A 436 2.44 -33.91 19.42
C ASP A 436 2.58 -34.65 18.07
N SER A 437 2.79 -33.94 16.96
CA SER A 437 2.91 -34.46 15.59
C SER A 437 1.66 -35.18 15.04
N ARG A 438 0.48 -34.98 15.65
CA ARG A 438 -0.81 -35.57 15.28
C ARG A 438 -1.54 -34.75 14.22
N THR A 439 -2.21 -35.41 13.29
CA THR A 439 -3.11 -34.78 12.30
C THR A 439 -4.59 -34.93 12.69
N ALA A 440 -5.49 -34.26 11.97
CA ALA A 440 -6.94 -34.36 12.18
C ALA A 440 -7.46 -35.82 12.12
N LEU A 441 -6.80 -36.66 11.32
CA LEU A 441 -7.10 -38.09 11.23
C LEU A 441 -6.79 -38.85 12.54
N HIS A 442 -5.67 -38.53 13.20
CA HIS A 442 -5.28 -39.16 14.46
C HIS A 442 -6.26 -38.80 15.59
N VAL A 443 -6.67 -37.53 15.65
CA VAL A 443 -7.64 -37.05 16.65
C VAL A 443 -9.03 -37.67 16.43
N ALA A 444 -9.53 -37.67 15.18
CA ALA A 444 -10.82 -38.29 14.87
C ALA A 444 -10.85 -39.81 15.14
N ALA A 445 -9.73 -40.51 14.92
CA ALA A 445 -9.60 -41.94 15.20
C ALA A 445 -9.56 -42.24 16.71
N ALA A 446 -8.87 -41.41 17.51
CA ALA A 446 -8.84 -41.54 18.97
C ALA A 446 -10.23 -41.33 19.59
N GLU A 447 -10.99 -40.36 19.10
CA GLU A 447 -12.38 -40.08 19.54
C GLU A 447 -13.42 -41.08 18.99
N GLY A 448 -13.01 -42.06 18.16
CA GLY A 448 -13.92 -43.04 17.55
C GLY A 448 -14.94 -42.45 16.57
N LYS A 449 -14.71 -41.23 16.05
CA LYS A 449 -15.68 -40.50 15.23
C LYS A 449 -15.59 -40.92 13.76
N PRO A 450 -16.72 -41.15 13.07
CA PRO A 450 -16.71 -41.65 11.69
C PRO A 450 -16.03 -40.62 10.77
N PRO A 451 -15.01 -41.01 9.98
CA PRO A 451 -14.24 -40.07 9.18
C PRO A 451 -15.15 -39.38 8.15
N PRO A 452 -15.13 -38.04 8.04
CA PRO A 452 -15.99 -37.34 7.09
C PRO A 452 -15.59 -37.71 5.67
N ARG A 453 -16.58 -37.86 4.78
CA ARG A 453 -16.39 -38.40 3.41
C ARG A 453 -15.20 -37.83 2.61
N PRO A 454 -14.80 -36.54 2.73
CA PRO A 454 -13.57 -36.05 2.08
C PRO A 454 -12.28 -36.70 2.62
N LEU A 455 -12.14 -36.86 3.94
CA LEU A 455 -11.01 -37.55 4.56
C LEU A 455 -11.08 -39.08 4.37
N ALA A 456 -12.26 -39.65 4.15
CA ALA A 456 -12.42 -41.07 3.85
C ALA A 456 -11.70 -41.50 2.54
N LEU A 457 -11.50 -40.59 1.59
CA LEU A 457 -10.69 -40.84 0.39
C LEU A 457 -9.19 -40.85 0.68
N LEU A 458 -8.69 -39.95 1.55
CA LEU A 458 -7.31 -40.04 2.07
C LEU A 458 -7.09 -41.33 2.87
N PHE A 459 -8.11 -41.78 3.63
CA PHE A 459 -8.09 -43.03 4.40
C PHE A 459 -7.78 -44.25 3.50
N CYS A 460 -8.30 -44.27 2.27
CA CYS A 460 -8.01 -45.32 1.29
C CYS A 460 -6.59 -45.23 0.70
N PHE A 461 -6.03 -44.03 0.52
CA PHE A 461 -4.67 -43.84 0.03
C PHE A 461 -3.61 -44.16 1.10
N PHE A 462 -3.77 -43.64 2.32
CA PHE A 462 -2.77 -43.80 3.39
C PHE A 462 -2.57 -45.25 3.82
N LEU A 463 -3.65 -46.05 3.86
CA LEU A 463 -3.57 -47.49 4.16
C LEU A 463 -2.75 -48.30 3.15
N PHE A 464 -2.49 -47.76 1.95
CA PHE A 464 -1.67 -48.41 0.92
C PHE A 464 -0.20 -47.98 0.92
N SER A 465 0.15 -46.80 1.44
CA SER A 465 1.44 -46.17 1.13
C SER A 465 2.49 -46.16 2.25
N ARG A 466 2.13 -46.38 3.53
CA ARG A 466 3.15 -46.52 4.60
C ARG A 466 2.62 -47.21 5.86
N TRP A 467 3.05 -48.47 6.06
CA TRP A 467 2.97 -49.12 7.37
C TRP A 467 3.96 -48.45 8.32
N ASN A 468 3.47 -47.82 9.38
CA ASN A 468 4.32 -47.29 10.46
C ASN A 468 3.60 -47.43 11.82
N LEU A 469 4.31 -47.92 12.83
CA LEU A 469 3.70 -48.63 13.96
C LEU A 469 2.79 -47.78 14.87
N SER A 470 3.07 -46.47 14.97
CA SER A 470 2.38 -45.55 15.90
C SER A 470 0.86 -45.43 15.67
N PHE A 471 0.39 -45.65 14.43
CA PHE A 471 -1.04 -45.54 14.10
C PHE A 471 -1.85 -46.71 14.71
N ILE A 472 -1.25 -47.91 14.75
CA ILE A 472 -1.88 -49.11 15.32
C ILE A 472 -1.95 -49.01 16.84
N LEU A 473 -0.94 -48.43 17.51
CA LEU A 473 -0.95 -48.23 18.95
C LEU A 473 -2.07 -47.28 19.40
N SER A 474 -2.27 -46.17 18.69
CA SER A 474 -3.34 -45.20 19.01
C SER A 474 -4.73 -45.77 18.75
N ALA A 475 -4.92 -46.49 17.64
CA ALA A 475 -6.19 -47.14 17.32
C ALA A 475 -6.47 -48.33 18.27
N GLY A 476 -5.45 -49.07 18.70
CA GLY A 476 -5.57 -50.25 19.54
C GLY A 476 -6.20 -49.97 20.92
N VAL A 477 -5.96 -48.78 21.48
CA VAL A 477 -6.56 -48.36 22.76
C VAL A 477 -8.06 -48.05 22.63
N CYS A 478 -8.55 -47.64 21.46
CA CYS A 478 -9.96 -47.27 21.23
C CYS A 478 -10.76 -48.33 20.43
N LEU A 479 -10.16 -49.48 20.10
CA LEU A 479 -10.73 -50.46 19.16
C LEU A 479 -11.97 -51.23 19.67
N CYS A 480 -12.45 -50.96 20.90
CA CYS A 480 -13.55 -51.70 21.53
C CYS A 480 -14.97 -51.32 21.03
N CYS A 481 -15.19 -50.10 20.52
CA CYS A 481 -16.57 -49.58 20.36
C CYS A 481 -17.08 -49.40 18.92
N PHE A 482 -16.21 -49.31 17.90
CA PHE A 482 -16.61 -49.15 16.48
C PHE A 482 -16.11 -50.29 15.59
N GLY A 483 -16.41 -51.53 16.01
CA GLY A 483 -15.90 -52.74 15.36
C GLY A 483 -16.39 -52.98 13.93
N TYR A 484 -15.46 -53.44 13.08
CA TYR A 484 -15.61 -54.56 12.11
C TYR A 484 -16.71 -54.55 11.02
N ARG A 485 -17.66 -53.60 11.01
CA ARG A 485 -18.88 -53.68 10.18
C ARG A 485 -18.68 -53.44 8.68
N SER A 486 -17.62 -52.72 8.27
CA SER A 486 -17.41 -52.32 6.87
C SER A 486 -16.90 -53.45 5.95
N ARG A 487 -16.60 -54.65 6.48
CA ARG A 487 -16.05 -55.77 5.70
C ARG A 487 -17.08 -56.76 5.14
N ARG A 488 -18.40 -56.57 5.38
CA ARG A 488 -19.46 -57.48 4.92
C ARG A 488 -20.35 -56.96 3.78
N SER A 489 -20.26 -55.69 3.40
CA SER A 489 -21.12 -55.05 2.37
C SER A 489 -20.62 -55.21 0.92
N ARG A 490 -19.96 -56.33 0.59
CA ARG A 490 -19.59 -56.74 -0.78
C ARG A 490 -19.87 -58.22 -1.02
N GLN A 491 -21.12 -58.64 -0.82
CA GLN A 491 -21.69 -59.73 -1.62
C GLN A 491 -22.57 -59.08 -2.70
N ILE A 492 -22.24 -59.34 -3.96
CA ILE A 492 -23.08 -58.99 -5.10
C ILE A 492 -24.07 -60.14 -5.30
N PRO A 493 -25.39 -59.89 -5.32
CA PRO A 493 -26.36 -60.94 -5.62
C PRO A 493 -26.33 -61.25 -7.12
N ALA A 494 -25.90 -62.44 -7.49
CA ALA A 494 -26.13 -63.01 -8.81
C ALA A 494 -27.41 -63.86 -8.78
N GLY A 495 -28.25 -63.75 -9.80
CA GLY A 495 -29.52 -64.47 -9.88
C GLY A 495 -30.05 -64.56 -11.30
N SER A 496 -30.76 -65.65 -11.58
CA SER A 496 -31.25 -66.13 -12.89
C SER A 496 -30.15 -66.59 -13.89
N VAL A 497 -30.36 -67.61 -14.75
CA VAL A 497 -30.78 -69.03 -14.54
C VAL A 497 -30.66 -69.78 -15.91
N GLN A 498 -30.61 -71.12 -15.91
CA GLN A 498 -30.40 -72.05 -17.07
C GLN A 498 -28.91 -72.17 -17.51
N GLY A 499 -28.33 -73.34 -17.80
CA GLY A 499 -28.80 -74.73 -17.68
C GLY A 499 -27.63 -75.75 -17.78
N GLU A 500 -27.88 -77.05 -17.49
CA GLU A 500 -26.93 -78.18 -17.51
C GLU A 500 -26.71 -78.77 -18.94
N PRO A 501 -25.85 -79.81 -19.21
CA PRO A 501 -24.97 -80.62 -18.34
C PRO A 501 -23.50 -80.79 -18.84
N VAL A 502 -22.73 -81.66 -18.16
CA VAL A 502 -21.29 -82.01 -18.37
C VAL A 502 -21.14 -83.34 -19.14
N PRO A 503 -20.06 -83.57 -19.94
CA PRO A 503 -19.23 -84.77 -19.70
C PRO A 503 -17.70 -84.66 -20.00
N GLN A 504 -16.90 -85.02 -18.99
CA GLN A 504 -15.69 -85.89 -18.95
C GLN A 504 -14.63 -85.97 -20.10
N GLY A 505 -13.35 -86.05 -19.68
CA GLY A 505 -12.19 -86.59 -20.45
C GLY A 505 -11.10 -85.56 -20.79
N GLN A 506 -9.78 -85.85 -20.81
CA GLN A 506 -9.01 -87.07 -20.51
C GLN A 506 -7.64 -86.75 -19.85
N VAL A 507 -6.91 -87.79 -19.42
CA VAL A 507 -5.63 -87.75 -18.69
C VAL A 507 -4.40 -87.80 -19.61
N ARG A 508 -3.32 -87.08 -19.28
CA ARG A 508 -1.90 -87.54 -19.38
C ARG A 508 -0.91 -86.58 -18.69
N THR A 509 0.21 -87.15 -18.21
CA THR A 509 1.33 -86.48 -17.51
C THR A 509 2.69 -87.04 -18.04
N PRO A 510 3.86 -86.78 -17.43
CA PRO A 510 4.87 -85.82 -17.88
C PRO A 510 6.13 -86.52 -18.49
N PRO A 511 7.31 -85.89 -18.62
CA PRO A 511 8.22 -85.72 -17.47
C PRO A 511 9.11 -84.44 -17.45
N ALA A 512 9.89 -84.36 -16.36
CA ALA A 512 11.17 -83.70 -16.04
C ALA A 512 12.07 -83.13 -17.18
N ASP A 513 13.08 -82.27 -16.94
CA ASP A 513 13.71 -81.75 -15.70
C ASP A 513 14.38 -80.36 -15.99
N ALA A 514 15.18 -79.63 -15.17
CA ALA A 514 15.86 -79.86 -13.88
C ALA A 514 16.14 -78.51 -13.12
N GLY A 515 16.91 -78.57 -12.02
CA GLY A 515 17.65 -77.45 -11.41
C GLY A 515 19.16 -77.77 -11.27
N PRO A 516 19.93 -77.25 -10.27
CA PRO A 516 19.56 -76.25 -9.25
C PRO A 516 20.67 -75.20 -8.89
N GLN A 517 20.35 -74.24 -7.98
CA GLN A 517 21.31 -73.56 -7.05
C GLN A 517 22.41 -72.65 -7.67
N LEU A 518 23.19 -71.80 -6.97
CA LEU A 518 23.28 -71.34 -5.56
C LEU A 518 23.96 -69.94 -5.54
N GLY A 519 23.83 -69.15 -4.46
CA GLY A 519 24.83 -68.12 -4.09
C GLY A 519 24.37 -66.65 -3.97
N ALA A 520 24.88 -65.98 -2.94
CA ALA A 520 24.88 -64.53 -2.67
C ALA A 520 26.33 -64.15 -2.22
N PRO A 521 26.71 -62.96 -1.67
CA PRO A 521 25.94 -61.75 -1.35
C PRO A 521 26.67 -60.37 -1.59
N LEU A 522 26.05 -59.28 -1.08
CA LEU A 522 26.66 -58.09 -0.44
C LEU A 522 27.36 -56.95 -1.23
N SER A 523 27.06 -55.73 -0.71
CA SER A 523 27.94 -54.54 -0.52
C SER A 523 27.83 -53.33 -1.46
N ARG A 524 28.37 -52.19 -0.99
CA ARG A 524 28.16 -50.80 -1.48
C ARG A 524 29.30 -50.32 -2.39
N ALA A 525 28.99 -49.43 -3.32
CA ALA A 525 29.89 -48.36 -3.76
C ALA A 525 29.10 -47.16 -4.33
N GLU A 526 29.57 -45.94 -4.08
CA GLU A 526 29.23 -44.74 -4.87
C GLU A 526 30.30 -44.54 -5.97
N PRO A 527 29.94 -43.94 -7.11
CA PRO A 527 30.84 -43.06 -7.86
C PRO A 527 30.16 -41.72 -8.26
N PRO A 528 30.90 -40.75 -8.86
CA PRO A 528 30.74 -39.34 -8.46
C PRO A 528 30.30 -38.37 -9.59
N CYS A 529 30.43 -37.06 -9.33
CA CYS A 529 30.13 -35.97 -10.26
C CYS A 529 30.96 -36.00 -11.56
N GLY A 530 30.39 -35.42 -12.63
CA GLY A 530 31.09 -35.05 -13.85
C GLY A 530 30.27 -34.09 -14.72
N ASP A 531 30.89 -33.00 -15.18
CA ASP A 531 30.28 -32.00 -16.06
C ASP A 531 30.16 -32.47 -17.53
N PRO A 532 29.22 -31.89 -18.29
CA PRO A 532 29.36 -31.78 -19.74
C PRO A 532 29.34 -30.30 -20.21
N LEU A 533 30.52 -29.76 -20.52
CA LEU A 533 30.67 -28.60 -21.40
C LEU A 533 30.40 -29.02 -22.85
N GLN A 534 29.60 -28.27 -23.62
CA GLN A 534 29.60 -28.21 -25.10
C GLN A 534 28.95 -26.87 -25.59
N PRO A 535 29.18 -26.44 -26.85
CA PRO A 535 29.40 -25.00 -27.17
C PRO A 535 28.26 -24.31 -27.97
N PRO A 536 28.34 -22.99 -28.27
CA PRO A 536 27.20 -22.21 -28.74
C PRO A 536 26.98 -22.23 -30.27
N TRP A 537 25.75 -21.96 -30.70
CA TRP A 537 25.39 -21.78 -32.12
C TRP A 537 24.50 -20.55 -32.39
N ARG A 538 25.00 -19.68 -33.27
CA ARG A 538 24.36 -18.63 -34.07
C ARG A 538 25.33 -18.29 -35.23
N PRO A 539 24.91 -17.62 -36.32
CA PRO A 539 23.56 -17.14 -36.66
C PRO A 539 23.03 -17.71 -38.01
N GLU A 540 21.80 -17.38 -38.38
CA GLU A 540 21.53 -16.62 -39.62
C GLU A 540 20.08 -16.06 -39.63
N ALA A 541 19.71 -15.30 -40.67
CA ALA A 541 18.47 -14.53 -40.68
C ALA A 541 17.79 -14.41 -42.06
N ALA A 542 16.50 -14.77 -42.13
CA ALA A 542 15.56 -14.32 -43.15
C ALA A 542 14.12 -14.50 -42.65
N GLY A 543 13.22 -13.53 -42.89
CA GLY A 543 11.81 -13.64 -42.50
C GLY A 543 11.10 -12.30 -42.31
N ARG A 544 10.63 -11.67 -43.38
CA ARG A 544 9.80 -10.45 -43.30
C ARG A 544 8.36 -10.80 -42.91
N ALA A 545 7.87 -10.22 -41.81
CA ALA A 545 6.44 -10.13 -41.53
C ALA A 545 5.84 -8.83 -42.13
N PRO A 546 4.53 -8.80 -42.49
CA PRO A 546 3.96 -7.74 -43.34
C PRO A 546 3.63 -6.44 -42.60
N ARG A 547 3.50 -5.35 -43.38
CA ARG A 547 2.99 -4.05 -42.92
C ARG A 547 1.45 -4.09 -42.83
N PRO A 548 0.80 -3.37 -41.89
CA PRO A 548 -0.63 -3.12 -41.95
C PRO A 548 -0.97 -2.21 -43.15
N HIS A 549 -2.13 -2.44 -43.77
CA HIS A 549 -2.65 -1.60 -44.85
C HIS A 549 -3.23 -0.27 -44.32
N PRO A 550 -3.20 0.81 -45.12
CA PRO A 550 -3.77 2.11 -44.74
C PRO A 550 -5.30 2.10 -44.82
N VAL A 551 -5.94 2.86 -43.93
CA VAL A 551 -7.39 3.16 -43.98
C VAL A 551 -7.64 4.30 -44.97
N PRO A 552 -8.60 4.19 -45.89
CA PRO A 552 -8.94 5.27 -46.82
C PRO A 552 -9.74 6.40 -46.13
N PRO A 553 -9.65 7.65 -46.61
CA PRO A 553 -10.46 8.76 -46.11
C PRO A 553 -11.82 8.83 -46.82
N GLU A 554 -12.91 9.02 -46.07
CA GLU A 554 -14.20 9.42 -46.63
C GLU A 554 -14.49 10.91 -46.37
N ALA A 555 -15.17 11.53 -47.34
CA ALA A 555 -15.50 12.96 -47.39
C ALA A 555 -17.00 13.20 -47.08
N PRO A 556 -17.45 14.43 -46.81
CA PRO A 556 -18.69 14.66 -46.07
C PRO A 556 -19.97 14.57 -46.93
N LEU A 557 -21.04 14.03 -46.34
CA LEU A 557 -22.40 14.13 -46.86
C LEU A 557 -23.23 15.16 -46.07
N ARG A 558 -23.98 15.99 -46.80
CA ARG A 558 -24.96 16.94 -46.27
C ARG A 558 -26.37 16.36 -46.32
N GLY A 559 -27.16 16.66 -45.29
CA GLY A 559 -28.52 17.20 -45.48
C GLY A 559 -29.71 16.26 -45.32
N THR A 560 -30.64 16.66 -44.44
CA THR A 560 -32.08 16.28 -44.36
C THR A 560 -32.42 14.80 -44.15
N ALA A 561 -33.45 14.40 -43.41
CA ALA A 561 -34.35 15.02 -42.43
C ALA A 561 -34.87 13.87 -41.52
N GLY A 562 -35.55 14.03 -40.39
CA GLY A 562 -36.03 15.21 -39.67
C GLY A 562 -37.27 14.82 -38.87
N LEU A 563 -37.12 14.60 -37.55
CA LEU A 563 -38.20 14.18 -36.66
C LEU A 563 -38.15 15.02 -35.38
N ARG A 564 -39.24 15.73 -35.08
CA ARG A 564 -39.36 16.62 -33.91
C ARG A 564 -40.03 15.88 -32.76
N VAL A 565 -39.49 16.03 -31.56
CA VAL A 565 -40.24 15.90 -30.30
C VAL A 565 -40.17 17.26 -29.60
N GLY A 566 -41.34 17.85 -29.29
CA GLY A 566 -41.44 19.21 -28.74
C GLY A 566 -41.45 19.24 -27.21
N PRO A 567 -41.13 20.41 -26.59
CA PRO A 567 -41.20 20.58 -25.15
C PRO A 567 -42.63 20.87 -24.66
N PRO A 568 -43.00 20.49 -23.43
CA PRO A 568 -44.24 20.93 -22.79
C PRO A 568 -44.18 22.44 -22.45
N ALA A 569 -45.32 23.12 -22.54
CA ALA A 569 -45.42 24.58 -22.44
C ALA A 569 -45.60 25.11 -21.00
N ARG A 570 -45.43 26.43 -20.84
CA ARG A 570 -45.69 27.17 -19.59
C ARG A 570 -47.19 27.30 -19.30
N GLY A 571 -47.58 27.30 -18.02
CA GLY A 571 -48.93 27.65 -17.55
C GLY A 571 -48.91 28.52 -16.28
N LYS A 572 -49.61 29.66 -16.32
CA LYS A 572 -49.89 30.65 -15.25
C LYS A 572 -50.96 31.63 -15.81
N PRO A 573 -51.70 32.43 -15.01
CA PRO A 573 -51.85 32.45 -13.54
C PRO A 573 -53.33 32.46 -13.07
N GLY A 574 -53.54 32.60 -11.74
CA GLY A 574 -54.82 32.95 -11.10
C GLY A 574 -55.08 32.11 -9.84
N SER A 575 -55.27 32.58 -8.59
CA SER A 575 -55.83 33.79 -7.95
C SER A 575 -57.32 33.69 -7.56
N VAL A 576 -57.62 33.67 -6.24
CA VAL A 576 -58.61 34.54 -5.54
C VAL A 576 -58.86 34.11 -4.07
N LEU A 577 -58.79 35.09 -3.16
CA LEU A 577 -59.37 35.29 -1.81
C LEU A 577 -59.74 34.12 -0.85
N GLY A 578 -59.35 34.30 0.42
CA GLY A 578 -60.01 33.76 1.62
C GLY A 578 -59.51 34.49 2.89
N LYS A 579 -60.40 35.06 3.72
CA LYS A 579 -60.05 35.84 4.93
C LYS A 579 -60.35 35.05 6.22
N ASN A 580 -59.58 35.30 7.29
CA ASN A 580 -60.04 35.71 8.64
C ASN A 580 -58.86 35.61 9.65
N GLN A 581 -58.43 36.72 10.26
CA GLN A 581 -58.80 37.23 11.61
C GLN A 581 -57.73 36.93 12.67
N ALA A 582 -57.70 37.77 13.71
CA ALA A 582 -56.78 37.79 14.88
C ALA A 582 -57.62 38.25 16.11
N PRO A 583 -57.08 38.56 17.33
CA PRO A 583 -55.69 38.49 17.80
C PRO A 583 -55.44 37.98 19.26
N GLY A 584 -54.21 37.49 19.52
CA GLY A 584 -53.50 37.58 20.81
C GLY A 584 -54.03 36.83 22.05
N PRO A 585 -53.50 37.10 23.26
CA PRO A 585 -52.13 37.56 23.56
C PRO A 585 -51.47 36.91 24.82
N GLY A 586 -50.15 37.10 24.98
CA GLY A 586 -49.49 37.15 26.30
C GLY A 586 -48.58 35.97 26.70
N GLY A 587 -47.51 36.28 27.44
CA GLY A 587 -46.55 35.31 28.02
C GLY A 587 -45.08 35.69 27.80
N ALA A 588 -44.41 36.23 28.82
CA ALA A 588 -43.00 36.62 28.80
C ALA A 588 -42.29 36.21 30.10
N LEU A 589 -40.98 36.53 30.25
CA LEU A 589 -40.09 36.26 31.40
C LEU A 589 -39.56 34.81 31.46
N THR A 590 -38.33 34.49 31.88
CA THR A 590 -37.11 35.31 32.12
C THR A 590 -35.85 34.45 32.00
N SER A 591 -34.68 35.10 31.90
CA SER A 591 -33.35 34.49 32.06
C SER A 591 -33.02 34.07 33.50
N ARG A 592 -32.05 33.16 33.66
CA ARG A 592 -31.01 33.25 34.70
C ARG A 592 -29.82 32.30 34.45
N ASP A 593 -28.68 32.68 35.04
CA ASP A 593 -27.35 32.09 34.87
C ASP A 593 -27.05 30.92 35.83
N ARG A 594 -26.07 30.08 35.43
CA ARG A 594 -24.89 29.53 36.17
C ARG A 594 -25.04 29.00 37.63
N PRO A 595 -24.16 28.09 38.13
CA PRO A 595 -22.71 27.95 37.83
C PRO A 595 -22.31 27.54 36.42
#